data_AF-A0A7R9MMR8-F1
#
_entry.id   AF-A0A7R9MMR8-F1
#
_cell.length_a   1.000
_cell.length_b   1.000
_cell.length_c   1.000
_cell.angle_alpha   90.00
_cell.angle_beta   90.00
_cell.angle_gamma   90.00
#
_symmetry.space_group_name_H-M   'P 1'
#
loop_
_entity.id
_entity.type
_entity.pdbx_description
1 polymer ?
#
loop_
_entity_poly.entity_id
_entity_poly.type
_entity_poly.pdbx_seq_one_letter_code
_entity_poly.pdbx_strand_id
1 'polypeptide(L)'
;MGSHMPDSTAMQLMMKPTGADEVDGYRQPYRWTGGLESIIVLGSILAVFLVSRSHINELRHLLDETQTRLDELESQNNLGNNKQLQQITNNKQYIELLQKDIAELQDEQVPIGFIYIQYPGQLDPDTIWPKLNWENVTPKYAGLFFRAEGGNSIAFDNDIEQDENSPRPGTWSKDLFTGKQDGLVLVKPHDPLTYTMKFMVSGGEVRPRNRAIRIWKRVE
;
A
#
# COMPACT_ATOMS: atom_id res chain seq x y z
N MET A 1 35.36 7.95 5.90
CA MET A 1 35.31 7.94 4.42
C MET A 1 35.02 9.37 4.03
N GLY A 2 36.01 10.16 3.63
CA GLY A 2 36.63 10.06 2.30
C GLY A 2 35.63 10.72 1.33
N SER A 3 35.94 11.79 0.61
CA SER A 3 37.22 12.08 -0.02
C SER A 3 37.13 13.36 -0.86
N HIS A 4 38.32 13.87 -1.22
CA HIS A 4 38.64 14.67 -2.41
C HIS A 4 38.65 16.21 -2.31
N MET A 5 39.83 16.69 -1.87
CA MET A 5 40.90 17.30 -2.70
C MET A 5 40.68 18.66 -3.43
N PRO A 6 41.79 19.38 -3.68
CA PRO A 6 41.88 20.85 -3.72
C PRO A 6 42.24 21.39 -5.12
N ASP A 7 42.30 22.72 -5.31
CA ASP A 7 43.49 23.42 -5.85
C ASP A 7 43.23 24.93 -6.06
N SER A 8 44.10 25.78 -5.51
CA SER A 8 45.10 26.59 -6.23
C SER A 8 44.64 28.00 -6.59
N THR A 9 44.80 28.92 -5.64
CA THR A 9 44.88 30.36 -5.91
C THR A 9 46.22 30.86 -5.42
N ALA A 10 47.25 30.54 -6.19
CA ALA A 10 48.61 31.05 -6.01
C ALA A 10 49.19 31.39 -7.37
N MET A 11 49.00 32.63 -7.83
CA MET A 11 49.87 33.29 -8.81
C MET A 11 49.62 34.80 -8.75
N GLN A 12 50.01 35.41 -7.63
CA GLN A 12 50.20 36.85 -7.54
C GLN A 12 51.67 37.12 -7.88
N LEU A 13 51.97 37.24 -9.18
CA LEU A 13 53.31 37.54 -9.69
C LEU A 13 53.56 39.04 -9.54
N MET A 14 54.00 39.45 -8.35
CA MET A 14 54.50 40.78 -8.05
C MET A 14 55.97 40.86 -8.48
N MET A 15 56.23 41.31 -9.71
CA MET A 15 57.59 41.67 -10.16
C MET A 15 57.84 43.16 -9.89
N LYS A 16 58.80 43.42 -9.00
CA LYS A 16 59.48 44.72 -8.83
C LYS A 16 60.29 45.06 -10.09
N PRO A 17 60.46 46.35 -10.43
CA PRO A 17 61.66 46.82 -11.08
C PRO A 17 62.57 47.55 -10.07
N THR A 18 63.85 47.17 -10.08
CA THR A 18 64.94 47.77 -9.30
C THR A 18 66.08 48.08 -10.26
N GLY A 19 66.54 49.33 -10.32
CA GLY A 19 67.76 49.80 -11.01
C GLY A 19 67.70 49.71 -12.54
N ALA A 20 68.47 50.47 -13.32
CA ALA A 20 69.48 51.48 -13.08
C ALA A 20 69.72 52.22 -14.42
N ASP A 21 70.52 53.27 -14.36
CA ASP A 21 71.36 53.79 -15.45
C ASP A 21 70.74 54.79 -16.45
N GLU A 22 70.78 56.03 -15.96
CA GLU A 22 71.08 57.25 -16.71
C GLU A 22 72.32 57.05 -17.62
N VAL A 23 72.09 57.05 -18.94
CA VAL A 23 73.15 57.21 -19.95
C VAL A 23 72.70 58.27 -20.94
N ASP A 24 73.34 59.44 -20.82
CA ASP A 24 73.32 60.53 -21.78
C ASP A 24 73.89 60.07 -23.13
N GLY A 25 73.06 60.13 -24.17
CA GLY A 25 73.42 59.70 -25.53
C GLY A 25 72.75 60.55 -26.58
N TYR A 26 73.42 61.65 -26.95
CA TYR A 26 73.32 62.44 -28.18
C TYR A 26 72.12 62.18 -29.11
N ARG A 27 71.17 63.13 -29.08
CA ARG A 27 70.16 63.36 -30.12
C ARG A 27 70.83 63.59 -31.48
N GLN A 28 70.74 62.60 -32.35
CA GLN A 28 70.81 62.81 -33.81
C GLN A 28 69.41 63.22 -34.31
N PRO A 29 69.28 64.32 -35.06
CA PRO A 29 68.01 64.72 -35.65
C PRO A 29 67.68 63.79 -36.83
N TYR A 30 66.78 62.83 -36.63
CA TYR A 30 66.12 62.16 -37.73
C TYR A 30 65.32 63.20 -38.52
N ARG A 31 65.86 63.63 -39.66
CA ARG A 31 65.13 64.39 -40.68
C ARG A 31 63.96 63.55 -41.16
N TRP A 32 62.76 63.93 -40.74
CA TRP A 32 61.50 63.47 -41.28
C TRP A 32 61.35 63.97 -42.72
N THR A 33 61.54 63.08 -43.70
CA THR A 33 61.12 63.28 -45.09
C THR A 33 59.94 62.36 -45.44
N GLY A 34 58.92 62.34 -44.57
CA GLY A 34 57.73 61.49 -44.71
C GLY A 34 56.42 62.27 -44.60
N GLY A 35 56.24 63.31 -45.42
CA GLY A 35 55.10 64.25 -45.31
C GLY A 35 53.74 63.72 -45.78
N LEU A 36 53.65 62.50 -46.33
CA LEU A 36 52.40 61.93 -46.85
C LEU A 36 52.20 60.45 -46.45
N GLU A 37 53.25 59.64 -46.44
CA GLU A 37 53.12 58.21 -46.07
C GLU A 37 52.73 58.00 -44.60
N SER A 38 53.19 58.87 -43.69
CA SER A 38 52.87 58.76 -42.27
C SER A 38 51.42 59.09 -41.94
N ILE A 39 50.78 59.97 -42.73
CA ILE A 39 49.35 60.31 -42.59
C ILE A 39 48.49 59.13 -43.08
N ILE A 40 48.90 58.47 -44.17
CA ILE A 40 48.22 57.28 -44.70
C ILE A 40 48.30 56.11 -43.72
N VAL A 41 49.47 55.89 -43.10
CA VAL A 41 49.64 54.84 -42.09
C VAL A 41 48.79 55.10 -40.84
N LEU A 42 48.74 56.34 -40.34
CA LEU A 42 47.91 56.70 -39.19
C LEU A 42 46.41 56.59 -39.48
N GLY A 43 45.96 56.99 -40.67
CA GLY A 43 44.57 56.83 -41.10
C GLY A 43 44.15 55.36 -41.20
N SER A 44 45.04 54.50 -41.68
CA SER A 44 44.83 53.06 -41.78
C SER A 44 44.72 52.39 -40.40
N ILE A 45 45.57 52.77 -39.45
CA ILE A 45 45.52 52.29 -38.05
C ILE A 45 44.22 52.70 -37.37
N LEU A 46 43.77 53.94 -37.57
CA LEU A 46 42.52 54.44 -36.99
C LEU A 46 41.29 53.70 -37.56
N ALA A 47 41.26 53.44 -38.87
CA ALA A 47 40.19 52.68 -39.51
C ALA A 47 40.09 51.24 -38.96
N VAL A 48 41.24 50.55 -38.80
CA VAL A 48 41.28 49.23 -38.14
C VAL A 48 40.76 49.32 -36.72
N PHE A 49 41.16 50.34 -35.95
CA PHE A 49 40.71 50.51 -34.57
C PHE A 49 39.20 50.76 -34.45
N LEU A 50 38.63 51.54 -35.36
CA LEU A 50 37.18 51.80 -35.42
C LEU A 50 36.40 50.54 -35.81
N VAL A 51 36.88 49.79 -36.81
CA VAL A 51 36.29 48.50 -37.21
C VAL A 51 36.38 47.48 -36.08
N SER A 52 37.52 47.40 -35.38
CA SER A 52 37.68 46.54 -34.20
C SER A 52 36.75 46.95 -33.06
N ARG A 53 36.59 48.25 -32.80
CA ARG A 53 35.67 48.74 -31.77
C ARG A 53 34.20 48.44 -32.11
N SER A 54 33.83 48.54 -33.40
CA SER A 54 32.51 48.15 -33.89
C SER A 54 32.25 46.67 -33.63
N HIS A 55 33.17 45.78 -34.03
CA HIS A 55 33.05 44.35 -33.77
C HIS A 55 33.02 44.02 -32.27
N ILE A 56 33.82 44.72 -31.45
CA ILE A 56 33.79 44.54 -29.99
C ILE A 56 32.42 44.91 -29.42
N ASN A 57 31.77 45.96 -29.94
CA ASN A 57 30.43 46.34 -29.50
C ASN A 57 29.37 45.33 -29.93
N GLU A 58 29.45 44.80 -31.15
CA GLU A 58 28.58 43.70 -31.60
C GLU A 58 28.76 42.44 -30.74
N LEU A 59 30.00 42.06 -30.44
CA LEU A 59 30.28 40.91 -29.57
C LEU A 59 29.74 41.11 -28.15
N ARG A 60 29.81 42.33 -27.61
CA ARG A 60 29.20 42.65 -26.31
C ARG A 60 27.69 42.54 -26.35
N HIS A 61 27.05 43.08 -27.38
CA HIS A 61 25.61 42.97 -27.56
C HIS A 61 25.17 41.51 -27.68
N LEU A 62 25.87 40.70 -28.47
CA LEU A 62 25.60 39.27 -28.59
C LEU A 62 25.79 38.54 -27.26
N LEU A 63 26.82 38.89 -26.49
CA LEU A 63 27.04 38.32 -25.16
C LEU A 63 25.88 38.64 -24.22
N ASP A 64 25.45 39.91 -24.14
CA ASP A 64 24.32 40.34 -23.32
C ASP A 64 23.01 39.65 -23.73
N GLU A 65 22.78 39.49 -25.04
CA GLU A 65 21.62 38.77 -25.57
C GLU A 65 21.65 37.28 -25.17
N THR A 66 22.80 36.62 -25.31
CA THR A 66 22.94 35.21 -24.92
C THR A 66 22.75 35.00 -23.41
N GLN A 67 23.24 35.94 -22.59
CA GLN A 67 23.05 35.87 -21.14
C GLN A 67 21.57 36.03 -20.78
N THR A 68 20.89 36.98 -21.40
CA THR A 68 19.45 37.20 -21.18
C THR A 68 18.63 35.95 -21.54
N ARG A 69 18.93 35.31 -22.67
CA ARG A 69 18.28 34.05 -23.07
C ARG A 69 18.57 32.90 -22.11
N LEU A 70 19.78 32.84 -21.56
CA LEU A 70 20.14 31.84 -20.56
C LEU A 70 19.31 32.01 -19.29
N ASP A 71 19.23 33.25 -18.78
CA ASP A 71 18.45 33.58 -17.59
C ASP A 71 16.95 33.29 -17.77
N GLU A 72 16.40 33.57 -18.97
CA GLU A 72 15.02 33.23 -19.32
C GLU A 72 14.77 31.72 -19.31
N LEU A 73 15.68 30.93 -19.89
CA LEU A 73 15.57 29.47 -19.93
C LEU A 73 15.66 28.86 -18.52
N GLU A 74 16.56 29.36 -17.68
CA GLU A 74 16.66 28.93 -16.28
C GLU A 74 15.38 29.23 -15.49
N SER A 75 14.81 30.42 -15.67
CA SER A 75 13.55 30.82 -15.05
C SER A 75 12.37 29.91 -15.47
N GLN A 76 12.26 29.60 -16.76
CA GLN A 76 11.23 28.70 -17.27
C GLN A 76 11.37 27.28 -16.73
N ASN A 77 12.60 26.75 -16.69
CA ASN A 77 12.88 25.42 -16.16
C ASN A 77 12.51 25.33 -14.67
N ASN A 78 12.91 26.33 -13.88
CA ASN A 78 12.57 26.41 -12.46
C ASN A 78 11.06 26.49 -12.23
N LEU A 79 10.32 27.26 -13.04
CA LEU A 79 8.87 27.34 -12.94
C LEU A 79 8.19 26.00 -13.29
N GLY A 80 8.66 25.31 -14.34
CA GLY A 80 8.17 24.00 -14.74
C GLY A 80 8.36 22.96 -13.64
N ASN A 81 9.57 22.89 -13.07
CA ASN A 81 9.90 21.96 -11.98
C ASN A 81 9.05 22.22 -10.74
N ASN A 82 8.85 23.49 -10.36
CA ASN A 82 8.03 23.85 -9.21
C ASN A 82 6.56 23.44 -9.37
N LYS A 83 5.98 23.59 -10.58
CA LYS A 83 4.61 23.12 -10.86
C LYS A 83 4.50 21.60 -10.76
N GLN A 84 5.47 20.86 -11.29
CA GLN A 84 5.51 19.40 -11.16
C GLN A 84 5.64 18.95 -9.71
N LEU A 85 6.50 19.59 -8.92
CA LEU A 85 6.67 19.32 -7.50
C LEU A 85 5.39 19.55 -6.71
N GLN A 86 4.67 20.65 -6.99
CA GLN A 86 3.35 20.89 -6.37
C GLN A 86 2.35 19.80 -6.73
N GLN A 87 2.30 19.41 -8.00
CA GLN A 87 1.39 18.35 -8.45
C GLN A 87 1.71 16.99 -7.81
N ILE A 88 2.99 16.62 -7.72
CA ILE A 88 3.44 15.40 -7.02
C ILE A 88 3.05 15.45 -5.55
N THR A 89 3.22 16.61 -4.90
CA THR A 89 2.86 16.79 -3.49
C THR A 89 1.35 16.60 -3.27
N ASN A 90 0.52 17.24 -4.10
CA ASN A 90 -0.93 17.10 -4.03
C ASN A 90 -1.37 15.64 -4.27
N ASN A 91 -0.79 14.98 -5.27
CA ASN A 91 -1.09 13.57 -5.56
C ASN A 91 -0.69 12.66 -4.41
N LYS A 92 0.45 12.92 -3.74
CA LYS A 92 0.90 12.16 -2.59
C LYS A 92 -0.09 12.28 -1.43
N GLN A 93 -0.53 13.50 -1.10
CA GLN A 93 -1.54 13.74 -0.06
C GLN A 93 -2.86 13.02 -0.39
N TYR A 94 -3.28 13.05 -1.65
CA TYR A 94 -4.48 12.36 -2.09
C TYR A 94 -4.37 10.82 -1.96
N ILE A 95 -3.20 10.25 -2.29
CA ILE A 95 -2.94 8.82 -2.11
C ILE A 95 -2.96 8.44 -0.62
N GLU A 96 -2.37 9.25 0.26
CA GLU A 96 -2.40 9.01 1.71
C GLU A 96 -3.84 9.00 2.25
N LEU A 97 -4.69 9.89 1.73
CA LEU A 97 -6.10 9.95 2.09
C LEU A 97 -6.86 8.71 1.60
N LEU A 98 -6.68 8.31 0.34
CA LEU A 98 -7.28 7.08 -0.19
C LEU A 98 -6.83 5.82 0.57
N GLN A 99 -5.56 5.75 0.98
CA GLN A 99 -5.06 4.64 1.79
C GLN A 99 -5.74 4.57 3.16
N LYS A 100 -6.00 5.73 3.77
CA LYS A 100 -6.75 5.83 5.02
C LYS A 100 -8.19 5.36 4.84
N ASP A 101 -8.89 5.85 3.82
CA ASP A 101 -10.28 5.47 3.55
C ASP A 101 -10.42 3.97 3.26
N ILE A 102 -9.48 3.38 2.50
CA ILE A 102 -9.45 1.93 2.26
C ILE A 102 -9.28 1.15 3.57
N ALA A 103 -8.41 1.62 4.47
CA ALA A 103 -8.20 0.98 5.77
C ALA A 103 -9.45 1.05 6.65
N GLU A 104 -10.17 2.17 6.63
CA GLU A 104 -11.45 2.34 7.34
C GLU A 104 -12.53 1.41 6.77
N LEU A 105 -12.68 1.36 5.43
CA LEU A 105 -13.64 0.47 4.77
C LEU A 105 -13.34 -1.02 4.95
N GLN A 106 -12.08 -1.40 5.11
CA GLN A 106 -11.69 -2.78 5.42
C GLN A 106 -12.15 -3.21 6.82
N ASP A 107 -12.16 -2.29 7.79
CA ASP A 107 -12.59 -2.56 9.15
C ASP A 107 -14.13 -2.68 9.24
N GLU A 108 -14.89 -2.05 8.33
CA GLU A 108 -16.36 -2.05 8.34
C GLU A 108 -17.03 -3.28 7.67
N GLN A 109 -16.28 -4.22 7.09
CA GLN A 109 -16.87 -5.28 6.25
C GLN A 109 -17.76 -6.29 7.00
N VAL A 110 -17.55 -6.47 8.30
CA VAL A 110 -18.31 -7.46 9.08
C VAL A 110 -19.41 -6.70 9.83
N PRO A 111 -20.71 -6.80 9.53
CA PRO A 111 -21.76 -5.99 10.18
C PRO A 111 -21.99 -6.32 11.66
N ILE A 112 -22.43 -5.35 12.47
CA ILE A 112 -22.77 -5.57 13.89
C ILE A 112 -23.86 -6.65 13.96
N GLY A 113 -23.71 -7.60 14.88
CA GLY A 113 -24.59 -8.76 14.99
C GLY A 113 -24.21 -9.95 14.12
N PHE A 114 -23.18 -9.84 13.27
CA PHE A 114 -22.65 -10.97 12.50
C PHE A 114 -22.23 -12.12 13.41
N ILE A 115 -22.54 -13.36 12.99
CA ILE A 115 -22.19 -14.58 13.72
C ILE A 115 -20.99 -15.24 13.06
N TYR A 116 -19.94 -15.45 13.84
CA TYR A 116 -18.76 -16.22 13.44
C TYR A 116 -18.73 -17.57 14.16
N ILE A 117 -18.58 -18.65 13.39
CA ILE A 117 -18.49 -20.02 13.90
C ILE A 117 -17.02 -20.46 13.83
N GLN A 118 -16.44 -20.74 14.99
CA GLN A 118 -15.06 -21.21 15.12
C GLN A 118 -15.04 -22.73 15.29
N TYR A 119 -14.45 -23.42 14.32
CA TYR A 119 -14.15 -24.84 14.43
C TYR A 119 -12.87 -25.09 15.25
N PRO A 120 -12.70 -26.28 15.85
CA PRO A 120 -11.46 -26.64 16.52
C PRO A 120 -10.24 -26.49 15.60
N GLY A 121 -9.22 -25.77 16.08
CA GLY A 121 -7.99 -25.48 15.34
C GLY A 121 -8.03 -24.19 14.51
N GLN A 122 -9.16 -23.50 14.43
CA GLN A 122 -9.24 -22.16 13.85
C GLN A 122 -8.92 -21.08 14.89
N LEU A 123 -8.41 -19.95 14.42
CA LEU A 123 -8.17 -18.78 15.25
C LEU A 123 -9.48 -18.18 15.76
N ASP A 124 -9.44 -17.55 16.93
CA ASP A 124 -10.55 -16.75 17.45
C ASP A 124 -10.71 -15.45 16.63
N PRO A 125 -11.92 -14.87 16.62
CA PRO A 125 -12.18 -13.69 15.81
C PRO A 125 -11.43 -12.45 16.31
N ASP A 126 -11.03 -12.37 17.58
CA ASP A 126 -10.16 -11.29 18.08
C ASP A 126 -8.77 -11.34 17.43
N THR A 127 -8.30 -12.53 17.06
CA THR A 127 -7.04 -12.70 16.31
C THR A 127 -7.22 -12.38 14.81
N ILE A 128 -8.36 -12.71 14.21
CA ILE A 128 -8.63 -12.50 12.78
C ILE A 128 -8.99 -11.03 12.49
N TRP A 129 -9.76 -10.42 13.38
CA TRP A 129 -10.26 -9.04 13.29
C TRP A 129 -9.97 -8.27 14.60
N PRO A 130 -8.71 -7.90 14.85
CA PRO A 130 -8.26 -7.35 16.14
C PRO A 130 -8.82 -5.98 16.48
N LYS A 131 -9.43 -5.29 15.51
CA LYS A 131 -10.06 -3.98 15.70
C LYS A 131 -11.57 -4.07 15.96
N LEU A 132 -12.14 -5.28 15.88
CA LEU A 132 -13.56 -5.51 16.08
C LEU A 132 -13.80 -6.12 17.45
N ASN A 133 -14.95 -5.80 18.05
CA ASN A 133 -15.37 -6.36 19.32
C ASN A 133 -16.23 -7.62 19.08
N TRP A 134 -15.92 -8.69 19.82
CA TRP A 134 -16.61 -9.97 19.73
C TRP A 134 -17.10 -10.46 21.10
N GLU A 135 -18.34 -10.92 21.15
CA GLU A 135 -18.91 -11.59 22.32
C GLU A 135 -18.97 -13.11 22.08
N ASN A 136 -18.45 -13.91 23.01
CA ASN A 136 -18.65 -15.35 22.98
C ASN A 136 -20.09 -15.70 23.41
N VAL A 137 -20.93 -16.05 22.43
CA VAL A 137 -22.33 -16.42 22.63
C VAL A 137 -22.54 -17.93 22.66
N THR A 138 -21.48 -18.73 22.63
CA THR A 138 -21.54 -20.21 22.73
C THR A 138 -22.43 -20.71 23.88
N PRO A 139 -22.36 -20.14 25.11
CA PRO A 139 -23.19 -20.63 26.21
C PRO A 139 -24.70 -20.53 25.96
N LYS A 140 -25.15 -19.58 25.12
CA LYS A 140 -26.58 -19.41 24.77
C LYS A 140 -27.12 -20.57 23.93
N TYR A 141 -26.24 -21.32 23.28
CA TYR A 141 -26.59 -22.44 22.40
C TYR A 141 -26.07 -23.80 22.91
N ALA A 142 -25.55 -23.85 24.14
CA ALA A 142 -24.94 -25.05 24.68
C ALA A 142 -26.01 -26.15 24.85
N GLY A 143 -25.76 -27.31 24.23
CA GLY A 143 -26.69 -28.45 24.25
C GLY A 143 -27.72 -28.46 23.12
N LEU A 144 -27.84 -27.38 22.34
CA LEU A 144 -28.75 -27.32 21.20
C LEU A 144 -28.16 -28.01 19.96
N PHE A 145 -29.05 -28.60 19.16
CA PHE A 145 -28.72 -29.18 17.85
C PHE A 145 -29.23 -28.26 16.73
N PHE A 146 -28.30 -27.74 15.93
CA PHE A 146 -28.67 -26.94 14.75
C PHE A 146 -29.23 -27.85 13.65
N ARG A 147 -30.38 -27.45 13.09
CA ARG A 147 -30.98 -28.06 11.91
C ARG A 147 -31.35 -26.95 10.94
N ALA A 148 -31.25 -27.23 9.64
CA ALA A 148 -31.80 -26.33 8.64
C ALA A 148 -33.33 -26.33 8.76
N GLU A 149 -33.95 -25.19 8.52
CA GLU A 149 -35.41 -25.08 8.47
C GLU A 149 -36.00 -26.07 7.45
N GLY A 150 -37.07 -26.77 7.84
CA GLY A 150 -37.79 -27.70 6.98
C GLY A 150 -38.24 -28.99 7.67
N GLY A 151 -39.22 -29.67 7.05
CA GLY A 151 -39.77 -30.93 7.58
C GLY A 151 -40.50 -30.75 8.91
N ASN A 152 -40.14 -31.56 9.91
CA ASN A 152 -40.72 -31.44 11.26
C ASN A 152 -40.19 -30.24 12.04
N SER A 153 -39.13 -29.56 11.58
CA SER A 153 -38.64 -28.32 12.21
C SER A 153 -39.57 -27.17 11.86
N ILE A 154 -40.59 -27.02 12.71
CA ILE A 154 -41.74 -26.12 12.56
C ILE A 154 -41.28 -24.67 12.77
N ALA A 155 -41.18 -23.94 11.65
CA ALA A 155 -41.04 -22.48 11.49
C ALA A 155 -39.83 -21.77 12.12
N PHE A 156 -39.08 -21.04 11.30
CA PHE A 156 -37.93 -20.19 11.69
C PHE A 156 -38.26 -19.11 12.74
N ASP A 157 -39.49 -18.58 12.74
CA ASP A 157 -39.83 -17.33 13.45
C ASP A 157 -40.34 -17.50 14.89
N ASN A 158 -40.52 -18.73 15.39
CA ASN A 158 -41.24 -18.93 16.65
C ASN A 158 -40.36 -19.23 17.87
N ASP A 159 -39.02 -19.21 17.74
CA ASP A 159 -38.09 -19.63 18.82
C ASP A 159 -38.45 -21.01 19.43
N ILE A 160 -39.14 -21.87 18.68
CA ILE A 160 -39.58 -23.17 19.17
C ILE A 160 -38.41 -24.14 19.07
N GLU A 161 -37.69 -24.28 20.19
CA GLU A 161 -36.81 -25.43 20.41
C GLU A 161 -37.64 -26.71 20.24
N GLN A 162 -37.21 -27.59 19.34
CA GLN A 162 -37.88 -28.87 19.18
C GLN A 162 -37.57 -29.77 20.36
N ASP A 163 -38.62 -30.28 21.01
CA ASP A 163 -38.48 -31.34 22.01
C ASP A 163 -37.67 -32.52 21.44
N GLU A 164 -36.81 -33.11 22.29
CA GLU A 164 -35.98 -34.24 21.93
C GLU A 164 -36.83 -35.36 21.30
N ASN A 165 -36.57 -35.67 20.03
CA ASN A 165 -37.12 -36.87 19.41
C ASN A 165 -36.33 -38.09 19.89
N SER A 166 -36.58 -38.50 21.14
CA SER A 166 -36.20 -39.84 21.59
C SER A 166 -37.00 -40.85 20.75
N PRO A 167 -36.39 -41.91 20.21
CA PRO A 167 -37.13 -42.95 19.50
C PRO A 167 -38.20 -43.52 20.44
N ARG A 168 -39.43 -43.04 20.28
CA ARG A 168 -40.56 -43.52 21.06
C ARG A 168 -40.83 -44.94 20.59
N PRO A 169 -40.89 -45.94 21.49
CA PRO A 169 -41.34 -47.28 21.12
C PRO A 169 -42.68 -47.16 20.40
N GLY A 170 -42.72 -47.61 19.15
CA GLY A 170 -43.93 -47.55 18.34
C GLY A 170 -45.08 -48.33 18.96
N THR A 171 -46.30 -48.02 18.53
CA THR A 171 -47.52 -48.70 18.95
C THR A 171 -47.39 -50.21 18.72
N TRP A 172 -47.63 -50.96 19.79
CA TRP A 172 -47.61 -52.41 19.84
C TRP A 172 -48.45 -53.02 18.70
N SER A 173 -47.82 -53.73 17.76
CA SER A 173 -48.53 -54.64 16.85
C SER A 173 -48.31 -56.09 17.30
N LYS A 174 -49.39 -56.84 17.45
CA LYS A 174 -49.39 -58.24 17.86
C LYS A 174 -49.30 -59.15 16.63
N ASP A 175 -48.25 -58.98 15.82
CA ASP A 175 -48.07 -59.83 14.65
C ASP A 175 -47.06 -60.95 14.92
N LEU A 176 -47.55 -62.19 14.86
CA LEU A 176 -46.75 -63.41 14.87
C LEU A 176 -45.91 -63.47 13.59
N PHE A 177 -44.63 -63.11 13.66
CA PHE A 177 -43.72 -63.24 12.53
C PHE A 177 -42.66 -64.33 12.71
N THR A 178 -42.73 -65.33 11.83
CA THR A 178 -41.73 -66.35 11.53
C THR A 178 -40.61 -65.75 10.69
N GLY A 179 -39.60 -65.18 11.34
CA GLY A 179 -38.44 -64.61 10.65
C GLY A 179 -37.25 -64.37 11.57
N LYS A 180 -36.05 -64.72 11.07
CA LYS A 180 -34.75 -64.58 11.75
C LYS A 180 -34.37 -63.10 11.76
N GLN A 181 -34.40 -62.45 12.92
CA GLN A 181 -34.08 -61.03 13.08
C GLN A 181 -33.44 -60.78 14.44
N ASP A 182 -32.40 -59.95 14.45
CA ASP A 182 -31.62 -59.54 15.62
C ASP A 182 -32.38 -58.48 16.42
N GLY A 183 -32.70 -58.80 17.67
CA GLY A 183 -33.41 -57.91 18.59
C GLY A 183 -33.35 -58.41 20.02
N LEU A 184 -33.54 -57.51 20.98
CA LEU A 184 -33.56 -57.84 22.41
C LEU A 184 -34.80 -58.68 22.73
N VAL A 185 -34.60 -59.92 23.18
CA VAL A 185 -35.67 -60.84 23.56
C VAL A 185 -35.84 -60.81 25.08
N LEU A 186 -36.98 -60.31 25.56
CA LEU A 186 -37.42 -60.53 26.93
C LEU A 186 -38.10 -61.89 27.02
N VAL A 187 -37.33 -62.92 27.41
CA VAL A 187 -37.88 -64.24 27.76
C VAL A 187 -38.25 -64.21 29.23
N LYS A 188 -39.54 -64.32 29.56
CA LYS A 188 -39.91 -64.75 30.91
C LYS A 188 -39.66 -66.25 31.01
N PRO A 189 -38.83 -66.74 31.94
CA PRO A 189 -38.73 -68.16 32.16
C PRO A 189 -40.06 -68.61 32.78
N HIS A 190 -40.62 -69.70 32.29
CA HIS A 190 -41.69 -70.47 32.95
C HIS A 190 -43.17 -70.20 32.60
N ASP A 191 -43.50 -69.84 31.35
CA ASP A 191 -44.90 -69.89 30.88
C ASP A 191 -45.00 -70.48 29.45
N PRO A 192 -45.79 -71.54 29.19
CA PRO A 192 -45.89 -72.17 27.85
C PRO A 192 -46.49 -71.25 26.78
N LEU A 193 -47.12 -70.15 27.20
CA LEU A 193 -47.69 -69.10 26.35
C LEU A 193 -46.73 -67.90 26.24
N THR A 194 -45.45 -68.16 26.02
CA THR A 194 -44.43 -67.10 25.95
C THR A 194 -44.66 -66.21 24.72
N TYR A 195 -45.29 -65.06 24.90
CA TYR A 195 -45.33 -64.02 23.87
C TYR A 195 -43.95 -63.37 23.76
N THR A 196 -43.25 -63.63 22.65
CA THR A 196 -42.00 -62.92 22.33
C THR A 196 -42.36 -61.53 21.84
N MET A 197 -42.22 -60.51 22.69
CA MET A 197 -42.35 -59.12 22.25
C MET A 197 -41.02 -58.70 21.64
N LYS A 198 -40.99 -58.52 20.31
CA LYS A 198 -39.81 -58.00 19.59
C LYS A 198 -40.03 -56.53 19.30
N PHE A 199 -39.07 -55.71 19.70
CA PHE A 199 -39.06 -54.29 19.37
C PHE A 199 -38.49 -54.12 17.97
N MET A 200 -39.28 -53.55 17.06
CA MET A 200 -38.78 -53.12 15.74
C MET A 200 -38.11 -51.75 15.90
N VAL A 201 -36.82 -51.65 15.61
CA VAL A 201 -36.11 -50.37 15.51
C VAL A 201 -35.89 -50.11 14.02
N SER A 202 -36.46 -49.02 13.50
CA SER A 202 -36.40 -48.70 12.08
C SER A 202 -34.99 -48.22 11.69
N GLY A 203 -34.15 -49.14 11.21
CA GLY A 203 -32.82 -48.83 10.67
C GLY A 203 -31.78 -48.54 11.76
N GLY A 204 -30.53 -48.92 11.49
CA GLY A 204 -29.41 -48.52 12.34
C GLY A 204 -29.26 -47.00 12.28
N GLU A 205 -29.79 -46.30 13.26
CA GLU A 205 -29.65 -44.85 13.40
C GLU A 205 -28.16 -44.53 13.47
N VAL A 206 -27.61 -44.00 12.36
CA VAL A 206 -26.27 -43.43 12.37
C VAL A 206 -26.37 -42.14 13.17
N ARG A 207 -25.97 -42.21 14.45
CA ARG A 207 -25.88 -41.02 15.30
C ARG A 207 -24.85 -40.06 14.66
N PRO A 208 -25.19 -38.77 14.49
CA PRO A 208 -24.22 -37.78 14.03
C PRO A 208 -22.99 -37.78 14.96
N ARG A 209 -21.80 -37.65 14.37
CA ARG A 209 -20.59 -37.38 15.16
C ARG A 209 -20.60 -35.90 15.54
N ASN A 210 -20.83 -35.62 16.82
CA ASN A 210 -20.85 -34.25 17.32
C ASN A 210 -19.42 -33.73 17.51
N ARG A 211 -19.22 -32.44 17.18
CA ARG A 211 -17.98 -31.72 17.44
C ARG A 211 -18.33 -30.39 18.11
N ALA A 212 -17.59 -30.05 19.16
CA ALA A 212 -17.73 -28.76 19.82
C ALA A 212 -17.26 -27.64 18.87
N ILE A 213 -18.04 -26.57 18.80
CA ILE A 213 -17.72 -25.33 18.10
C ILE A 213 -17.85 -24.17 19.09
N ARG A 214 -17.24 -23.03 18.77
CA ARG A 214 -17.54 -21.76 19.45
C ARG A 214 -18.31 -20.84 18.52
N ILE A 215 -19.24 -20.11 19.08
CA ILE A 215 -20.09 -19.16 18.37
C ILE A 215 -19.81 -17.78 18.95
N TRP A 216 -19.47 -16.85 18.07
CA TRP A 216 -19.10 -15.48 18.39
C TRP A 216 -20.06 -14.53 17.69
N LYS A 217 -20.39 -13.40 18.33
CA LYS A 217 -21.24 -12.35 17.78
C LYS A 217 -20.45 -11.04 17.73
N ARG A 218 -20.43 -10.36 16.57
CA ARG A 218 -19.88 -9.00 16.49
C ARG A 218 -20.75 -8.05 17.31
N VAL A 219 -20.12 -7.26 18.17
CA VAL A 219 -20.77 -6.22 18.97
C VAL A 219 -20.17 -4.85 18.66
N GLU A 220 -20.79 -3.79 19.18
CA GLU A 220 -20.31 -2.39 19.08
C GLU A 220 -18.95 -2.20 19.77
#